data_AF-R1EA29-F1
#
_entry.id   AF-R1EA29-F1
#
_cell.length_a   1.000
_cell.length_b   1.000
_cell.length_c   1.000
_cell.angle_alpha   90.00
_cell.angle_beta   90.00
_cell.angle_gamma   90.00
#
_symmetry.space_group_name_H-M   'P 1'
#
loop_
_entity.id
_entity.type
_entity.pdbx_description
1 polymer ?
#
loop_
_entity_poly.entity_id
_entity_poly.type
_entity_poly.pdbx_seq_one_letter_code
_entity_poly.pdbx_strand_id
1 'polypeptide(L)'
;MVRVYIRLLLCFRFPYESLRQPAEQQICTALQATLAKWPFLAGRLGPQPRSTDVWSTAATASSSTASRAPSSSISRFHNSEYQYPTLLERHFRPIRNPRQEPLTEATNFTLTSPSLNLPPTGLLELKYPHPTPPVTSAAPDGFRVFRARALTAADGWEASYEDCCTQRMRPGILRKELLSSLPEHPVDEGRVHPALGVQANWIDGGLILCFAFHHAAVDGAGVRTFLETFTRHMRDLRDERPLREEVADGEDAALRWALQRSCKGKGVPEEFDFASGPPVPMPDPVMPGDVSKILRFPAKGLKVLKRMVMEELEVMRQPGSGEDVGAVTYVSTTDCVCALMWVAIMRTRYTRGRINQSMNEHHKLLKAEEETRFNIAVNARRRLTLSLYDDYIGNAIVVTVAKAKVGEIVGFPRPGL
;
A
#
# COMPACT_ATOMS: atom_id res chain seq x y z
N MET A 1 -2.22 2.52 -14.63
CA MET A 1 -2.28 1.30 -13.79
C MET A 1 -1.25 1.47 -12.67
N VAL A 2 -1.57 1.17 -11.40
CA VAL A 2 -0.63 1.43 -10.30
C VAL A 2 0.52 0.42 -10.37
N ARG A 3 1.67 0.95 -10.77
CA ARG A 3 2.89 0.23 -11.07
C ARG A 3 3.98 0.72 -10.12
N VAL A 4 3.83 0.43 -8.83
CA VAL A 4 4.81 0.86 -7.82
C VAL A 4 5.20 -0.30 -6.92
N TYR A 5 6.42 -0.23 -6.40
CA TYR A 5 6.92 -1.12 -5.37
C TYR A 5 6.85 -0.40 -4.03
N ILE A 6 6.16 -0.99 -3.06
CA ILE A 6 6.26 -0.58 -1.66
C ILE A 6 7.57 -1.14 -1.14
N ARG A 7 8.49 -0.27 -0.70
CA ARG A 7 9.78 -0.68 -0.15
C ARG A 7 9.83 -0.44 1.35
N LEU A 8 10.20 -1.47 2.10
CA LEU A 8 10.45 -1.40 3.53
C LEU A 8 11.90 -1.77 3.84
N LEU A 9 12.60 -0.89 4.55
CA LEU A 9 13.96 -1.12 5.02
C LEU A 9 13.94 -1.39 6.53
N LEU A 10 14.41 -2.56 6.93
CA LEU A 10 14.61 -2.93 8.33
C LEU A 10 16.11 -2.93 8.62
N CYS A 11 16.54 -2.09 9.57
CA CYS A 11 17.96 -1.89 9.86
C CYS A 11 18.32 -2.50 11.22
N PHE A 12 19.26 -3.44 11.24
CA PHE A 12 19.68 -4.18 12.42
C PHE A 12 21.17 -3.98 12.67
N ARG A 13 21.53 -3.76 13.95
CA ARG A 13 22.93 -3.87 14.38
C ARG A 13 23.35 -5.33 14.26
N PHE A 14 24.48 -5.59 13.62
CA PHE A 14 24.98 -6.93 13.36
C PHE A 14 26.51 -6.94 13.43
N PRO A 15 27.08 -6.95 14.65
CA PRO A 15 28.53 -6.78 14.82
C PRO A 15 29.34 -8.05 14.56
N TYR A 16 28.69 -9.22 14.42
CA TYR A 16 29.35 -10.51 14.33
C TYR A 16 29.36 -11.05 12.91
N GLU A 17 30.42 -10.79 12.15
CA GLU A 17 30.54 -11.23 10.75
C GLU A 17 30.42 -12.75 10.59
N SER A 18 30.90 -13.52 11.58
CA SER A 18 30.78 -14.99 11.61
C SER A 18 29.33 -15.50 11.59
N LEU A 19 28.36 -14.67 11.99
CA LEU A 19 26.94 -15.04 12.01
C LEU A 19 26.20 -14.68 10.71
N ARG A 20 26.86 -14.08 9.71
CA ARG A 20 26.20 -13.67 8.46
C ARG A 20 25.58 -14.85 7.73
N GLN A 21 26.35 -15.90 7.47
CA GLN A 21 25.85 -17.07 6.74
C GLN A 21 24.71 -17.80 7.49
N PRO A 22 24.79 -18.08 8.80
CA PRO A 22 23.66 -18.59 9.56
C PRO A 22 22.41 -17.70 9.47
N ALA A 23 22.58 -16.37 9.57
CA ALA A 23 21.48 -15.43 9.48
C ALA A 23 20.85 -15.41 8.08
N GLU A 24 21.65 -15.46 7.00
CA GLU A 24 21.13 -15.60 5.63
C GLU A 24 20.32 -16.88 5.46
N GLN A 25 20.82 -18.00 5.98
CA GLN A 25 20.11 -19.28 5.91
C GLN A 25 18.78 -19.22 6.67
N GLN A 26 18.75 -18.57 7.84
CA GLN A 26 17.54 -18.39 8.62
C GLN A 26 16.53 -17.50 7.87
N ILE A 27 16.99 -16.38 7.27
CA ILE A 27 16.16 -15.50 6.44
C ILE A 27 15.58 -16.27 5.25
N CYS A 28 16.41 -17.04 4.53
CA CYS A 28 15.98 -17.85 3.39
C CYS A 28 14.89 -18.85 3.81
N THR A 29 15.12 -19.59 4.89
CA THR A 29 14.20 -20.64 5.36
C THR A 29 12.87 -20.03 5.82
N ALA A 30 12.91 -18.95 6.60
CA ALA A 30 11.70 -18.26 7.04
C ALA A 30 10.93 -17.63 5.88
N LEU A 31 11.63 -17.08 4.89
CA LEU A 31 11.01 -16.51 3.70
C LEU A 31 10.34 -17.59 2.85
N GLN A 32 11.00 -18.74 2.66
CA GLN A 32 10.42 -19.88 1.96
C GLN A 32 9.12 -20.35 2.63
N ALA A 33 9.12 -20.50 3.95
CA ALA A 33 7.94 -20.89 4.72
C ALA A 33 6.82 -19.84 4.60
N THR A 34 7.16 -18.56 4.60
CA THR A 34 6.19 -17.46 4.42
C THR A 34 5.58 -17.47 3.02
N LEU A 35 6.37 -17.77 1.99
CA LEU A 35 5.90 -17.90 0.62
C LEU A 35 5.15 -19.21 0.36
N ALA A 36 5.27 -20.22 1.22
CA ALA A 36 4.39 -21.39 1.16
C ALA A 36 2.93 -20.99 1.50
N LYS A 37 2.74 -20.04 2.42
CA LYS A 37 1.42 -19.46 2.72
C LYS A 37 0.88 -18.62 1.56
N TRP A 38 1.74 -17.81 0.93
CA TRP A 38 1.36 -16.91 -0.18
C TRP A 38 2.23 -17.13 -1.42
N PRO A 39 2.05 -18.25 -2.13
CA PRO A 39 2.93 -18.67 -3.24
C PRO A 39 2.95 -17.66 -4.39
N PHE A 40 1.86 -16.92 -4.57
CA PHE A 40 1.75 -15.90 -5.61
C PHE A 40 2.78 -14.77 -5.48
N LEU A 41 3.34 -14.54 -4.29
CA LEU A 41 4.38 -13.53 -4.08
C LEU A 41 5.74 -13.94 -4.68
N ALA A 42 5.96 -15.24 -4.92
CA ALA A 42 7.09 -15.71 -5.72
C ALA A 42 6.84 -15.57 -7.23
N GLY A 43 5.65 -15.12 -7.63
CA GLY A 43 5.22 -14.94 -9.00
C GLY A 43 5.54 -13.57 -9.59
N ARG A 44 4.85 -13.29 -10.70
CA ARG A 44 5.00 -12.09 -11.50
C ARG A 44 3.65 -11.55 -11.95
N LEU A 45 3.55 -10.22 -11.96
CA LEU A 45 2.40 -9.49 -12.48
C LEU A 45 2.71 -8.99 -13.87
N GLY A 46 1.80 -9.21 -14.81
CA GLY A 46 1.89 -8.64 -16.15
C GLY A 46 0.51 -8.35 -16.71
N PRO A 47 0.43 -7.69 -17.88
CA PRO A 47 -0.83 -7.56 -18.59
C PRO A 47 -1.37 -8.96 -18.91
N GLN A 48 -2.66 -9.18 -18.64
CA GLN A 48 -3.35 -10.35 -19.14
C GLN A 48 -3.36 -10.27 -20.68
N PRO A 49 -2.91 -11.31 -21.39
CA PRO A 49 -3.02 -11.34 -22.85
C PRO A 49 -4.47 -11.07 -23.24
N ARG A 50 -4.71 -10.12 -24.14
CA ARG A 50 -6.00 -10.02 -24.82
C ARG A 50 -6.14 -11.33 -25.59
N SER A 51 -6.94 -12.28 -25.12
CA SER A 51 -7.24 -13.46 -25.93
C SER A 51 -7.98 -12.95 -27.16
N THR A 52 -7.27 -12.77 -28.27
CA THR A 52 -7.88 -12.91 -29.60
C THR A 52 -8.22 -14.37 -29.72
N ASP A 53 -9.36 -14.77 -29.17
CA ASP A 53 -10.19 -15.85 -29.68
C ASP A 53 -11.42 -15.97 -28.78
N VAL A 54 -12.55 -15.63 -29.40
CA VAL A 54 -13.88 -16.08 -29.01
C VAL A 54 -13.79 -17.58 -28.78
N TRP A 55 -14.28 -18.06 -27.64
CA TRP A 55 -14.44 -19.47 -27.38
C TRP A 55 -15.31 -20.09 -28.49
N SER A 56 -14.70 -20.70 -29.51
CA SER A 56 -15.37 -21.74 -30.28
C SER A 56 -15.42 -22.97 -29.38
N THR A 57 -16.59 -23.25 -28.83
CA THR A 57 -16.89 -24.54 -28.21
C THR A 57 -16.82 -25.62 -29.29
N ALA A 58 -15.63 -26.14 -29.56
CA ALA A 58 -15.43 -27.38 -30.28
C ALA A 58 -14.74 -28.35 -29.32
N ALA A 59 -15.56 -29.14 -28.63
CA ALA A 59 -15.10 -30.30 -27.89
C ALA A 59 -14.47 -31.29 -28.87
N THR A 60 -13.16 -31.49 -28.80
CA THR A 60 -12.54 -32.74 -29.23
C THR A 60 -11.54 -33.14 -28.17
N ALA A 61 -11.86 -34.27 -27.54
CA ALA A 61 -11.03 -34.91 -26.53
C ALA A 61 -9.73 -35.39 -27.18
N SER A 62 -8.59 -34.92 -26.67
CA SER A 62 -7.38 -35.72 -26.67
C SER A 62 -6.57 -35.40 -25.40
N SER A 63 -6.21 -36.47 -24.71
CA SER A 63 -5.53 -36.50 -23.44
C SER A 63 -4.09 -36.01 -23.57
N SER A 64 -3.77 -34.88 -22.94
CA SER A 64 -2.44 -34.63 -22.42
C SER A 64 -2.53 -33.87 -21.10
N THR A 65 -1.95 -34.43 -20.05
CA THR A 65 -1.89 -33.89 -18.70
C THR A 65 -0.84 -32.78 -18.63
N ALA A 66 -1.12 -31.63 -19.26
CA ALA A 66 -0.41 -30.40 -18.96
C ALA A 66 -1.03 -29.75 -17.72
N SER A 67 -0.32 -29.81 -16.60
CA SER A 67 -0.67 -29.07 -15.37
C SER A 67 -0.78 -27.58 -15.69
N ARG A 68 -2.02 -27.08 -15.69
CA ARG A 68 -2.33 -25.68 -15.95
C ARG A 68 -1.90 -24.87 -14.72
N ALA A 69 -0.94 -23.96 -14.89
CA ALA A 69 -0.48 -23.11 -13.80
C ALA A 69 -1.66 -22.30 -13.23
N PRO A 70 -1.80 -22.19 -11.89
CA PRO A 70 -2.84 -21.38 -11.29
C PRO A 70 -2.65 -19.90 -11.65
N SER A 71 -3.73 -19.26 -12.11
CA SER A 71 -3.76 -17.85 -12.52
C SER A 71 -4.78 -17.11 -11.68
N SER A 72 -4.37 -16.02 -11.01
CA SER A 72 -5.29 -15.12 -10.30
C SER A 72 -5.34 -13.77 -11.00
N SER A 73 -6.56 -13.26 -11.24
CA SER A 73 -6.76 -11.93 -11.82
C SER A 73 -6.95 -10.91 -10.70
N ILE A 74 -6.23 -9.79 -10.81
CA ILE A 74 -6.40 -8.64 -9.91
C ILE A 74 -7.25 -7.62 -10.63
N SER A 75 -8.52 -7.53 -10.23
CA SER A 75 -9.46 -6.53 -10.75
C SER A 75 -9.36 -5.24 -9.94
N ARG A 76 -9.63 -4.09 -10.56
CA ARG A 76 -9.86 -2.83 -9.82
C ARG A 76 -11.22 -2.92 -9.11
N PHE A 77 -11.26 -2.60 -7.83
CA PHE A 77 -12.48 -2.68 -7.00
C PHE A 77 -12.80 -1.31 -6.40
N HIS A 78 -14.00 -0.77 -6.64
CA HIS A 78 -14.45 0.54 -6.17
C HIS A 78 -15.88 0.51 -5.63
N ASN A 79 -16.16 1.34 -4.62
CA ASN A 79 -17.48 1.51 -4.01
C ASN A 79 -17.72 3.01 -3.71
N SER A 80 -18.76 3.58 -4.30
CA SER A 80 -19.15 4.99 -4.18
C SER A 80 -19.85 5.36 -2.87
N GLU A 81 -20.17 4.40 -2.00
CA GLU A 81 -20.79 4.65 -0.69
C GLU A 81 -19.80 5.08 0.42
N TYR A 82 -18.50 5.25 0.11
CA TYR A 82 -17.47 5.61 1.09
C TYR A 82 -17.01 7.07 0.98
N GLN A 83 -17.91 7.99 0.60
CA GLN A 83 -17.66 9.41 0.77
C GLN A 83 -17.74 9.77 2.27
N TYR A 84 -16.86 10.67 2.73
CA TYR A 84 -16.77 11.06 4.16
C TYR A 84 -18.13 11.50 4.75
N PRO A 85 -19.00 12.24 4.03
CA PRO A 85 -20.35 12.55 4.50
C PRO A 85 -21.25 11.32 4.68
N THR A 86 -21.23 10.36 3.73
CA THR A 86 -22.01 9.11 3.79
C THR A 86 -21.53 8.18 4.93
N LEU A 87 -20.24 8.24 5.27
CA LEU A 87 -19.65 7.54 6.40
C LEU A 87 -20.03 8.15 7.76
N LEU A 88 -20.36 9.45 7.82
CA LEU A 88 -20.88 10.12 9.02
C LEU A 88 -22.35 9.76 9.27
N GLU A 89 -23.16 9.66 8.22
CA GLU A 89 -24.60 9.33 8.31
C GLU A 89 -24.88 7.91 8.84
N ARG A 90 -23.97 6.95 8.62
CA ARG A 90 -24.18 5.53 8.99
C ARG A 90 -23.70 5.12 10.40
N HIS A 91 -23.54 6.08 11.32
CA HIS A 91 -23.17 5.86 12.73
C HIS A 91 -21.91 5.00 12.95
N PHE A 92 -20.76 5.65 13.16
CA PHE A 92 -19.58 5.01 13.76
C PHE A 92 -19.87 4.60 15.21
N ARG A 93 -20.44 3.41 15.43
CA ARG A 93 -20.34 2.73 16.72
C ARG A 93 -19.12 1.79 16.70
N PRO A 94 -18.31 1.74 17.77
CA PRO A 94 -17.33 0.68 17.91
C PRO A 94 -18.05 -0.67 17.92
N ILE A 95 -17.87 -1.46 16.87
CA ILE A 95 -18.51 -2.78 16.74
C ILE A 95 -17.88 -3.71 17.79
N ARG A 96 -18.67 -4.09 18.80
CA ARG A 96 -18.44 -5.30 19.58
C ARG A 96 -18.83 -6.50 18.72
N ASN A 97 -17.92 -7.47 18.69
CA ASN A 97 -17.96 -8.68 17.87
C ASN A 97 -19.23 -9.53 18.17
N PRO A 98 -20.19 -9.71 17.25
CA PRO A 98 -21.19 -10.76 17.36
C PRO A 98 -20.64 -12.04 16.75
N ARG A 99 -20.70 -13.15 17.51
CA ARG A 99 -20.45 -14.50 17.01
C ARG A 99 -21.39 -14.76 15.82
N GLN A 100 -20.84 -15.17 14.68
CA GLN A 100 -21.62 -15.54 13.49
C GLN A 100 -21.99 -17.03 13.54
N GLU A 101 -23.27 -17.32 13.30
CA GLU A 101 -23.78 -18.65 12.92
C GLU A 101 -23.60 -18.89 11.40
N PRO A 102 -23.52 -20.16 10.95
CA PRO A 102 -23.29 -20.47 9.54
C PRO A 102 -24.58 -20.34 8.71
N LEU A 103 -24.47 -19.69 7.55
CA LEU A 103 -25.52 -19.67 6.52
C LEU A 103 -25.26 -20.78 5.50
N THR A 104 -26.21 -21.70 5.37
CA THR A 104 -26.30 -22.69 4.30
C THR A 104 -27.40 -22.27 3.33
N GLU A 105 -27.06 -21.93 2.08
CA GLU A 105 -27.85 -22.24 0.88
C GLU A 105 -27.15 -21.71 -0.39
N ALA A 106 -26.96 -22.60 -1.37
CA ALA A 106 -26.39 -22.28 -2.67
C ALA A 106 -27.51 -22.07 -3.69
N THR A 107 -27.53 -20.91 -4.35
CA THR A 107 -28.41 -20.65 -5.50
C THR A 107 -27.57 -20.21 -6.70
N ASN A 108 -27.71 -20.95 -7.81
CA ASN A 108 -27.09 -20.65 -9.09
C ASN A 108 -27.92 -19.62 -9.86
N PHE A 109 -27.31 -18.53 -10.32
CA PHE A 109 -27.90 -17.58 -11.26
C PHE A 109 -26.89 -17.16 -12.33
N THR A 110 -27.33 -17.20 -13.58
CA THR A 110 -26.59 -16.70 -14.76
C THR A 110 -27.26 -15.41 -15.22
N LEU A 111 -26.53 -14.29 -15.28
CA LEU A 111 -27.03 -13.01 -15.81
C LEU A 111 -25.94 -12.26 -16.59
N THR A 112 -26.33 -11.81 -17.78
CA THR A 112 -25.58 -10.96 -18.72
C THR A 112 -25.57 -9.49 -18.26
N SER A 113 -24.46 -8.78 -18.50
CA SER A 113 -24.26 -7.37 -18.09
C SER A 113 -24.29 -6.44 -19.32
N PRO A 114 -24.87 -5.23 -19.23
CA PRO A 114 -24.75 -4.23 -20.27
C PRO A 114 -23.33 -3.63 -20.32
N SER A 115 -22.86 -3.37 -21.53
CA SER A 115 -21.51 -2.94 -21.88
C SER A 115 -21.30 -1.44 -21.66
N LEU A 116 -20.45 -1.07 -20.70
CA LEU A 116 -19.84 0.26 -20.61
C LEU A 116 -18.61 0.31 -21.53
N ASN A 117 -18.65 1.16 -22.56
CA ASN A 117 -17.55 1.41 -23.51
C ASN A 117 -16.44 2.27 -22.87
N LEU A 118 -15.74 1.73 -21.87
CA LEU A 118 -14.43 2.25 -21.48
C LEU A 118 -13.37 1.55 -22.36
N PRO A 119 -12.34 2.27 -22.87
CA PRO A 119 -11.21 1.60 -23.50
C PRO A 119 -10.65 0.60 -22.48
N PRO A 120 -10.49 -0.70 -22.83
CA PRO A 120 -10.17 -1.73 -21.87
C PRO A 120 -8.77 -1.47 -21.31
N THR A 121 -8.70 -0.82 -20.14
CA THR A 121 -7.49 -0.81 -19.34
C THR A 121 -7.23 -2.27 -19.00
N GLY A 122 -6.17 -2.85 -19.56
CA GLY A 122 -5.91 -4.29 -19.47
C GLY A 122 -6.00 -4.81 -18.03
N LEU A 123 -6.50 -6.03 -17.87
CA LEU A 123 -6.44 -6.75 -16.60
C LEU A 123 -4.98 -7.08 -16.28
N LEU A 124 -4.62 -7.09 -14.99
CA LEU A 124 -3.35 -7.66 -14.54
C LEU A 124 -3.55 -9.12 -14.19
N GLU A 125 -2.68 -9.96 -14.73
CA GLU A 125 -2.59 -11.37 -14.40
C GLU A 125 -1.37 -11.60 -13.52
N LEU A 126 -1.58 -12.31 -12.41
CA LEU A 126 -0.53 -12.77 -11.52
C LEU A 126 -0.26 -14.25 -11.79
N LYS A 127 0.92 -14.54 -12.33
CA LYS A 127 1.39 -15.90 -12.64
C LYS A 127 2.44 -16.33 -11.65
N TYR A 128 2.30 -17.53 -11.09
CA TYR A 128 3.26 -18.05 -10.14
C TYR A 128 3.47 -19.56 -10.30
N PRO A 129 4.70 -20.04 -10.07
CA PRO A 129 4.97 -21.47 -10.01
C PRO A 129 4.33 -22.10 -8.77
N HIS A 130 3.78 -23.30 -8.93
CA HIS A 130 3.35 -24.16 -7.83
C HIS A 130 3.91 -25.58 -8.06
N PRO A 131 4.69 -26.15 -7.12
CA PRO A 131 5.08 -25.59 -5.82
C PRO A 131 5.99 -24.36 -5.95
N THR A 132 6.05 -23.53 -4.89
CA THR A 132 6.92 -22.36 -4.82
C THR A 132 8.38 -22.79 -4.93
N PRO A 133 9.17 -22.27 -5.90
CA PRO A 133 10.58 -22.60 -6.04
C PRO A 133 11.37 -22.09 -4.82
N PRO A 134 12.59 -22.61 -4.59
CA PRO A 134 13.47 -22.05 -3.58
C PRO A 134 13.68 -20.54 -3.80
N VAL A 135 13.62 -19.74 -2.74
CA VAL A 135 13.75 -18.27 -2.83
C VAL A 135 15.07 -17.79 -3.43
N THR A 136 16.10 -18.63 -3.37
CA THR A 136 17.42 -18.38 -3.95
C THR A 136 17.50 -18.82 -5.41
N SER A 137 16.56 -19.61 -5.94
CA SER A 137 16.57 -20.06 -7.33
C SER A 137 16.38 -18.88 -8.28
N ALA A 138 17.17 -18.85 -9.34
CA ALA A 138 16.99 -17.89 -10.42
C ALA A 138 15.80 -18.32 -11.29
N ALA A 139 14.88 -17.40 -11.54
CA ALA A 139 13.91 -17.49 -12.61
C ALA A 139 14.62 -17.45 -13.99
N PRO A 140 13.92 -17.77 -15.10
CA PRO A 140 14.53 -17.78 -16.43
C PRO A 140 15.21 -16.48 -16.87
N ASP A 141 14.79 -15.34 -16.31
CA ASP A 141 15.38 -14.02 -16.53
C ASP A 141 16.51 -13.67 -15.53
N GLY A 142 16.93 -14.62 -14.70
CA GLY A 142 17.95 -14.43 -13.67
C GLY A 142 17.45 -13.79 -12.36
N PHE A 143 16.18 -13.39 -12.27
CA PHE A 143 15.63 -12.81 -11.04
C PHE A 143 15.56 -13.84 -9.91
N ARG A 144 15.87 -13.43 -8.69
CA ARG A 144 15.75 -14.26 -7.47
C ARG A 144 14.89 -13.49 -6.48
N VAL A 145 13.96 -14.18 -5.82
CA VAL A 145 13.11 -13.54 -4.80
C VAL A 145 13.97 -13.05 -3.64
N PHE A 146 14.99 -13.82 -3.24
CA PHE A 146 15.97 -13.43 -2.23
C PHE A 146 17.37 -13.28 -2.82
N ARG A 147 18.05 -12.20 -2.42
CA ARG A 147 19.48 -11.98 -2.67
C ARG A 147 20.15 -11.45 -1.41
N ALA A 148 21.40 -11.84 -1.19
CA ALA A 148 22.25 -11.24 -0.17
C ALA A 148 23.43 -10.53 -0.85
N ARG A 149 23.84 -9.39 -0.31
CA ARG A 149 25.00 -8.60 -0.78
C ARG A 149 25.79 -8.10 0.41
N ALA A 150 27.11 -8.21 0.34
CA ALA A 150 28.00 -7.39 1.15
C ALA A 150 28.24 -6.09 0.39
N LEU A 151 27.77 -4.97 0.93
CA LEU A 151 27.96 -3.66 0.32
C LEU A 151 29.32 -3.09 0.73
N THR A 152 30.08 -2.65 -0.26
CA THR A 152 31.43 -2.13 -0.10
C THR A 152 31.55 -0.76 -0.76
N ALA A 153 32.70 -0.09 -0.57
CA ALA A 153 33.00 1.15 -1.26
C ALA A 153 32.96 1.01 -2.80
N ALA A 154 33.26 -0.18 -3.34
CA ALA A 154 33.16 -0.45 -4.78
C ALA A 154 31.71 -0.44 -5.28
N ASP A 155 30.73 -0.75 -4.43
CA ASP A 155 29.30 -0.58 -4.71
C ASP A 155 28.84 0.89 -4.51
N GLY A 156 29.77 1.79 -4.20
CA GLY A 156 29.51 3.16 -3.78
C GLY A 156 29.00 3.27 -2.34
N TRP A 157 29.08 2.22 -1.51
CA TRP A 157 28.59 2.21 -0.13
C TRP A 157 29.74 2.37 0.87
N GLU A 158 29.78 3.50 1.57
CA GLU A 158 30.88 3.82 2.50
C GLU A 158 30.44 3.90 3.97
N ALA A 159 29.13 3.87 4.25
CA ALA A 159 28.60 4.08 5.60
C ALA A 159 28.56 2.79 6.43
N SER A 160 29.10 2.82 7.65
CA SER A 160 28.84 1.77 8.64
C SER A 160 27.40 1.87 9.19
N TYR A 161 26.98 0.85 9.93
CA TYR A 161 25.72 0.90 10.67
C TYR A 161 25.68 2.06 11.67
N GLU A 162 26.81 2.34 12.33
CA GLU A 162 26.90 3.44 13.31
C GLU A 162 26.82 4.81 12.63
N ASP A 163 27.41 4.96 11.43
CA ASP A 163 27.24 6.17 10.62
C ASP A 163 25.78 6.38 10.23
N CYS A 164 25.08 5.30 9.87
CA CYS A 164 23.67 5.35 9.57
C CYS A 164 22.83 5.78 10.79
N CYS A 165 23.16 5.26 11.99
CA CYS A 165 22.55 5.64 13.26
C CYS A 165 22.79 7.12 13.61
N THR A 166 24.03 7.58 13.48
CA THR A 166 24.42 8.98 13.72
C THR A 166 23.64 9.93 12.80
N GLN A 167 23.44 9.51 11.54
CA GLN A 167 22.61 10.22 10.56
C GLN A 167 21.11 9.94 10.68
N ARG A 168 20.69 9.26 11.77
CA ARG A 168 19.31 8.95 12.12
C ARG A 168 18.54 8.19 11.02
N MET A 169 19.22 7.35 10.25
CA MET A 169 18.66 6.58 9.15
C MET A 169 17.95 7.48 8.12
N ARG A 170 18.54 8.64 7.79
CA ARG A 170 17.93 9.60 6.85
C ARG A 170 17.72 8.98 5.46
N PRO A 171 16.66 9.32 4.72
CA PRO A 171 16.39 8.72 3.41
C PRO A 171 17.54 8.86 2.41
N GLY A 172 18.30 9.96 2.45
CA GLY A 172 19.41 10.21 1.51
C GLY A 172 20.57 9.22 1.60
N ILE A 173 20.78 8.56 2.75
CA ILE A 173 21.79 7.48 2.86
C ILE A 173 21.20 6.11 2.50
N LEU A 174 19.89 5.94 2.65
CA LEU A 174 19.18 4.70 2.37
C LEU A 174 18.79 4.61 0.89
N ARG A 175 19.78 4.61 0.01
CA ARG A 175 19.62 4.59 -1.46
C ARG A 175 18.98 3.29 -1.94
N LYS A 176 17.79 3.38 -2.52
CA LYS A 176 17.03 2.22 -3.01
C LYS A 176 17.77 1.49 -4.14
N GLU A 177 18.58 2.20 -4.91
CA GLU A 177 19.35 1.70 -6.05
C GLU A 177 20.37 0.64 -5.61
N LEU A 178 20.87 0.77 -4.38
CA LEU A 178 21.79 -0.19 -3.78
C LEU A 178 21.07 -1.20 -2.90
N LEU A 179 20.11 -0.74 -2.10
CA LEU A 179 19.51 -1.54 -1.03
C LEU A 179 18.37 -2.45 -1.48
N SER A 180 17.76 -2.19 -2.64
CA SER A 180 16.62 -2.95 -3.15
C SER A 180 17.01 -3.83 -4.34
N SER A 181 16.53 -5.07 -4.37
CA SER A 181 16.63 -5.93 -5.56
C SER A 181 15.69 -5.50 -6.70
N LEU A 182 14.76 -4.59 -6.41
CA LEU A 182 13.78 -4.03 -7.35
C LEU A 182 13.78 -2.49 -7.19
N PRO A 183 14.85 -1.78 -7.58
CA PRO A 183 14.99 -0.34 -7.34
C PRO A 183 14.10 0.53 -8.24
N GLU A 184 13.76 0.00 -9.42
CA GLU A 184 12.91 0.67 -10.39
C GLU A 184 11.44 0.29 -10.22
N HIS A 185 10.57 1.24 -10.49
CA HIS A 185 9.15 0.98 -10.60
C HIS A 185 8.83 0.35 -11.97
N PRO A 186 7.79 -0.49 -12.07
CA PRO A 186 7.36 -1.03 -13.36
C PRO A 186 7.00 0.09 -14.35
N VAL A 187 7.86 0.38 -15.32
CA VAL A 187 7.61 1.43 -16.34
C VAL A 187 6.99 0.88 -17.61
N ASP A 188 7.29 -0.39 -17.95
CA ASP A 188 6.87 -0.99 -19.22
C ASP A 188 5.53 -1.73 -19.08
N GLU A 189 4.56 -1.33 -19.90
CA GLU A 189 3.21 -1.88 -19.92
C GLU A 189 3.11 -3.31 -20.43
N GLY A 190 4.03 -3.75 -21.28
CA GLY A 190 4.06 -5.08 -21.86
C GLY A 190 4.82 -6.11 -21.02
N ARG A 191 5.58 -5.69 -20.01
CA ARG A 191 6.46 -6.59 -19.24
C ARG A 191 5.79 -7.18 -18.01
N VAL A 192 6.30 -8.35 -17.63
CA VAL A 192 6.03 -8.99 -16.35
C VAL A 192 7.01 -8.49 -15.28
N HIS A 193 6.51 -8.25 -14.08
CA HIS A 193 7.26 -7.69 -12.96
C HIS A 193 7.13 -8.58 -11.72
N PRO A 194 8.21 -8.85 -10.97
CA PRO A 194 8.12 -9.68 -9.76
C PRO A 194 7.13 -9.13 -8.73
N ALA A 195 6.38 -10.02 -8.07
CA ALA A 195 5.44 -9.63 -7.02
C ALA A 195 6.17 -9.24 -5.71
N LEU A 196 7.30 -9.88 -5.41
CA LEU A 196 8.16 -9.61 -4.26
C LEU A 196 9.63 -9.69 -4.65
N GLY A 197 10.43 -8.78 -4.10
CA GLY A 197 11.89 -8.92 -4.00
C GLY A 197 12.36 -8.66 -2.58
N VAL A 198 13.33 -9.44 -2.10
CA VAL A 198 13.97 -9.31 -0.79
C VAL A 198 15.48 -9.23 -0.98
N GLN A 199 16.11 -8.26 -0.34
CA GLN A 199 17.56 -8.11 -0.36
C GLN A 199 18.12 -7.90 1.04
N ALA A 200 19.00 -8.81 1.47
CA ALA A 200 19.84 -8.63 2.64
C ALA A 200 21.10 -7.85 2.25
N ASN A 201 21.32 -6.68 2.86
CA ASN A 201 22.47 -5.82 2.61
C ASN A 201 23.35 -5.80 3.85
N TRP A 202 24.44 -6.56 3.82
CA TRP A 202 25.46 -6.54 4.87
C TRP A 202 26.33 -5.31 4.70
N ILE A 203 26.45 -4.55 5.78
CA ILE A 203 27.31 -3.36 5.88
C ILE A 203 28.23 -3.53 7.08
N ASP A 204 29.20 -2.64 7.24
CA ASP A 204 30.03 -2.68 8.44
C ASP A 204 29.19 -2.51 9.71
N GLY A 205 29.30 -3.47 10.62
CA GLY A 205 28.53 -3.53 11.88
C GLY A 205 27.01 -3.72 11.76
N GLY A 206 26.45 -4.03 10.59
CA GLY A 206 25.00 -4.08 10.42
C GLY A 206 24.43 -4.88 9.24
N LEU A 207 23.10 -5.00 9.26
CA LEU A 207 22.27 -5.59 8.21
C LEU A 207 21.12 -4.64 7.88
N ILE A 208 20.95 -4.30 6.61
CA ILE A 208 19.75 -3.63 6.10
C ILE A 208 18.97 -4.62 5.24
N LEU A 209 17.80 -5.06 5.71
CA LEU A 209 16.91 -5.95 5.00
C LEU A 209 15.85 -5.14 4.26
N CYS A 210 15.85 -5.20 2.92
CA CYS A 210 14.86 -4.54 2.07
C CYS A 210 13.82 -5.55 1.59
N PHE A 211 12.54 -5.23 1.79
CA PHE A 211 11.43 -5.89 1.12
C PHE A 211 10.84 -4.94 0.07
N ALA A 212 10.56 -5.43 -1.13
CA ALA A 212 9.96 -4.68 -2.23
C ALA A 212 8.73 -5.43 -2.74
N PHE A 213 7.53 -4.96 -2.37
CA PHE A 213 6.25 -5.57 -2.74
C PHE A 213 5.63 -4.84 -3.92
N HIS A 214 5.20 -5.54 -4.95
CA HIS A 214 4.44 -4.93 -6.03
C HIS A 214 3.08 -4.49 -5.48
N HIS A 215 2.78 -3.20 -5.50
CA HIS A 215 1.63 -2.63 -4.80
C HIS A 215 0.29 -3.13 -5.35
N ALA A 216 0.22 -3.56 -6.62
CA ALA A 216 -0.99 -4.20 -7.13
C ALA A 216 -1.27 -5.58 -6.50
N ALA A 217 -0.25 -6.27 -5.96
CA ALA A 217 -0.43 -7.55 -5.28
C ALA A 217 -0.76 -7.38 -3.79
N VAL A 218 -0.13 -6.40 -3.12
CA VAL A 218 -0.17 -6.27 -1.65
C VAL A 218 -0.32 -4.80 -1.26
N ASP A 219 -1.17 -4.54 -0.27
CA ASP A 219 -1.32 -3.22 0.33
C ASP A 219 -0.53 -3.07 1.66
N GLY A 220 -0.54 -1.88 2.27
CA GLY A 220 0.22 -1.64 3.50
C GLY A 220 -0.16 -2.55 4.68
N ALA A 221 -1.43 -2.97 4.78
CA ALA A 221 -1.85 -3.92 5.82
C ALA A 221 -1.40 -5.35 5.47
N GLY A 222 -1.45 -5.72 4.20
CA GLY A 222 -0.89 -6.99 3.72
C GLY A 222 0.62 -7.10 3.95
N VAL A 223 1.38 -6.01 3.74
CA VAL A 223 2.81 -5.96 4.08
C VAL A 223 3.01 -6.26 5.57
N ARG A 224 2.19 -5.68 6.45
CA ARG A 224 2.25 -5.97 7.89
C ARG A 224 1.96 -7.45 8.17
N THR A 225 0.90 -8.01 7.62
CA THR A 225 0.55 -9.43 7.78
C THR A 225 1.69 -10.35 7.32
N PHE A 226 2.29 -10.04 6.17
CA PHE A 226 3.45 -10.77 5.67
C PHE A 226 4.61 -10.76 6.66
N LEU A 227 4.96 -9.58 7.18
CA LEU A 227 6.09 -9.42 8.10
C LEU A 227 5.83 -10.06 9.46
N GLU A 228 4.60 -10.02 9.96
CA GLU A 228 4.21 -10.73 11.20
C GLU A 228 4.36 -12.24 11.03
N THR A 229 3.97 -12.80 9.88
CA THR A 229 4.17 -14.23 9.58
C THR A 229 5.65 -14.56 9.36
N PHE A 230 6.39 -13.75 8.59
CA PHE A 230 7.82 -13.93 8.38
C PHE A 230 8.60 -13.90 9.71
N THR A 231 8.31 -12.94 10.58
CA THR A 231 8.98 -12.85 11.90
C THR A 231 8.57 -13.98 12.83
N ARG A 232 7.35 -14.53 12.72
CA ARG A 232 6.94 -15.74 13.43
C ARG A 232 7.79 -16.94 13.00
N HIS A 233 7.94 -17.17 11.70
CA HIS A 233 8.80 -18.24 11.18
C HIS A 233 10.28 -18.06 11.59
N MET A 234 10.80 -16.83 11.57
CA MET A 234 12.15 -16.55 12.08
C MET A 234 12.31 -16.95 13.56
N ARG A 235 11.30 -16.69 14.40
CA ARG A 235 11.31 -17.08 15.83
C ARG A 235 11.19 -18.58 16.02
N ASP A 236 10.31 -19.24 15.26
CA ASP A 236 10.15 -20.68 15.33
C ASP A 236 11.46 -21.39 14.97
N LEU A 237 12.14 -20.96 13.90
CA LEU A 237 13.47 -21.49 13.55
C LEU A 237 14.53 -21.25 14.63
N ARG A 238 14.54 -20.07 15.26
CA ARG A 238 15.47 -19.75 16.35
C ARG A 238 15.23 -20.63 17.57
N ASP A 239 13.97 -20.89 17.87
CA ASP A 239 13.55 -21.67 19.03
C ASP A 239 13.46 -23.19 18.71
N GLU A 240 13.99 -23.61 17.55
CA GLU A 240 13.98 -24.99 17.02
C GLU A 240 12.58 -25.62 16.98
N ARG A 241 11.55 -24.79 16.82
CA ARG A 241 10.16 -25.22 16.69
C ARG A 241 9.87 -25.64 15.26
N PRO A 242 9.05 -26.68 15.04
CA PRO A 242 8.55 -27.00 13.72
C PRO A 242 7.88 -25.78 13.10
N LEU A 243 8.23 -25.48 11.86
CA LEU A 243 7.52 -24.49 11.07
C LEU A 243 6.08 -24.96 10.90
N ARG A 244 5.13 -24.06 11.16
CA ARG A 244 3.72 -24.36 10.98
C ARG A 244 3.45 -24.53 9.49
N GLU A 245 2.78 -25.61 9.12
CA GLU A 245 2.14 -25.69 7.82
C GLU A 245 0.99 -24.69 7.82
N GLU A 246 1.25 -23.52 7.27
CA GLU A 246 0.19 -22.58 6.96
C GLU A 246 -0.52 -23.10 5.72
N VAL A 247 -1.83 -23.27 5.82
CA VAL A 247 -2.66 -23.57 4.64
C VAL A 247 -2.41 -22.44 3.66
N ALA A 248 -1.89 -22.77 2.47
CA ALA A 248 -1.74 -21.78 1.42
C ALA A 248 -3.07 -21.06 1.29
N ASP A 249 -3.05 -19.72 1.22
CA ASP A 249 -4.25 -18.95 0.92
C ASP A 249 -4.71 -19.39 -0.47
N GLY A 250 -5.55 -20.43 -0.47
CA GLY A 250 -6.18 -20.99 -1.64
C GLY A 250 -7.06 -19.91 -2.23
N GLU A 251 -7.35 -20.06 -3.52
CA GLU A 251 -8.29 -19.20 -4.21
C GLU A 251 -9.65 -19.24 -3.51
N ASP A 252 -9.84 -18.41 -2.48
CA ASP A 252 -11.13 -18.30 -1.82
C ASP A 252 -12.06 -17.61 -2.82
N ALA A 253 -12.71 -18.44 -3.62
CA ALA A 253 -13.69 -18.03 -4.60
C ALA A 253 -14.79 -17.21 -3.93
N ALA A 254 -15.14 -17.50 -2.66
CA ALA A 254 -16.10 -16.72 -1.90
C ALA A 254 -15.55 -15.31 -1.59
N LEU A 255 -14.26 -15.16 -1.31
CA LEU A 255 -13.61 -13.87 -1.12
C LEU A 255 -13.56 -13.03 -2.41
N ARG A 256 -13.17 -13.65 -3.54
CA ARG A 256 -13.21 -13.00 -4.86
C ARG A 256 -14.64 -12.56 -5.19
N TRP A 257 -15.60 -13.43 -4.93
CA TRP A 257 -17.02 -13.18 -5.16
C TRP A 257 -17.56 -12.06 -4.25
N ALA A 258 -17.17 -12.04 -2.97
CA ALA A 258 -17.54 -10.99 -2.01
C ALA A 258 -17.04 -9.61 -2.45
N LEU A 259 -15.79 -9.52 -2.89
CA LEU A 259 -15.20 -8.28 -3.44
C LEU A 259 -15.91 -7.84 -4.73
N GLN A 260 -16.17 -8.77 -5.64
CA GLN A 260 -16.84 -8.49 -6.92
C GLN A 260 -18.28 -8.03 -6.71
N ARG A 261 -19.03 -8.67 -5.80
CA ARG A 261 -20.44 -8.33 -5.52
C ARG A 261 -20.58 -6.98 -4.80
N SER A 262 -19.67 -6.66 -3.88
CA SER A 262 -19.68 -5.37 -3.15
C SER A 262 -19.54 -4.15 -4.06
N CYS A 263 -19.02 -4.34 -5.28
CA CYS A 263 -18.77 -3.28 -6.26
C CYS A 263 -19.73 -3.30 -7.46
N LYS A 264 -20.57 -4.34 -7.62
CA LYS A 264 -21.41 -4.51 -8.81
C LYS A 264 -22.50 -3.43 -8.87
N GLY A 265 -22.58 -2.73 -10.00
CA GLY A 265 -23.61 -1.70 -10.26
C GLY A 265 -23.30 -0.32 -9.66
N LYS A 266 -22.13 -0.14 -9.02
CA LYS A 266 -21.68 1.15 -8.51
C LYS A 266 -20.73 1.78 -9.52
N GLY A 267 -21.05 2.99 -9.97
CA GLY A 267 -20.16 3.77 -10.82
C GLY A 267 -18.81 4.01 -10.14
N VAL A 268 -17.77 4.28 -10.94
CA VAL A 268 -16.50 4.78 -10.41
C VAL A 268 -16.80 6.15 -9.80
N PRO A 269 -16.48 6.40 -8.51
CA PRO A 269 -16.65 7.73 -7.93
C PRO A 269 -15.87 8.75 -8.77
N GLU A 270 -16.40 9.96 -8.95
CA GLU A 270 -15.78 11.01 -9.77
C GLU A 270 -14.31 11.22 -9.40
N GLU A 271 -13.97 11.15 -8.11
CA GLU A 271 -12.61 11.29 -7.60
C GLU A 271 -11.62 10.18 -8.03
N PHE A 272 -12.12 9.03 -8.51
CA PHE A 272 -11.32 7.92 -9.05
C PHE A 272 -11.61 7.67 -10.53
N ASP A 273 -12.43 8.51 -11.16
CA ASP A 273 -12.65 8.45 -12.60
C ASP A 273 -11.48 9.14 -13.32
N PHE A 274 -10.40 8.38 -13.45
CA PHE A 274 -9.23 8.81 -14.21
C PHE A 274 -9.47 8.80 -15.73
N ALA A 275 -10.64 8.36 -16.21
CA ALA A 275 -10.96 8.34 -17.63
C ALA A 275 -11.59 9.66 -18.10
N SER A 276 -12.31 10.36 -17.23
CA SER A 276 -12.98 11.63 -17.55
C SER A 276 -12.15 12.89 -17.27
N GLY A 277 -11.16 12.80 -16.36
CA GLY A 277 -10.25 13.91 -16.06
C GLY A 277 -9.12 14.06 -17.09
N PRO A 278 -8.58 15.28 -17.32
CA PRO A 278 -7.34 15.42 -18.06
C PRO A 278 -6.24 14.58 -17.37
N PRO A 279 -5.35 13.93 -18.13
CA PRO A 279 -4.28 13.13 -17.54
C PRO A 279 -3.51 14.02 -16.56
N VAL A 280 -3.50 13.61 -15.29
CA VAL A 280 -2.67 14.28 -14.29
C VAL A 280 -1.24 14.05 -14.76
N PRO A 281 -0.47 15.11 -15.10
CA PRO A 281 0.90 14.92 -15.50
C PRO A 281 1.60 14.17 -14.38
N MET A 282 2.28 13.08 -14.73
CA MET A 282 3.20 12.45 -13.80
C MET A 282 4.11 13.57 -13.29
N PRO A 283 4.38 13.65 -11.98
CA PRO A 283 5.36 14.60 -11.48
C PRO A 283 6.61 14.47 -12.33
N ASP A 284 7.16 15.59 -12.79
CA ASP A 284 8.46 15.59 -13.47
C ASP A 284 9.43 14.72 -12.64
N PRO A 285 10.30 13.93 -13.29
CA PRO A 285 11.31 13.17 -12.57
C PRO A 285 11.99 14.10 -11.57
N VAL A 286 11.85 13.76 -10.28
CA VAL A 286 12.35 14.46 -9.08
C VAL A 286 13.14 15.72 -9.46
N MET A 287 12.49 16.88 -9.37
CA MET A 287 13.14 18.13 -9.77
C MET A 287 14.46 18.27 -9.01
N PRO A 288 15.55 18.73 -9.65
CA PRO A 288 16.81 18.97 -8.97
C PRO A 288 16.57 19.81 -7.71
N GLY A 289 16.73 19.20 -6.53
CA GLY A 289 16.51 19.85 -5.23
C GLY A 289 15.38 19.29 -4.35
N ASP A 290 14.56 18.36 -4.84
CA ASP A 290 13.59 17.68 -3.99
C ASP A 290 14.30 16.82 -2.93
N VAL A 291 13.91 16.98 -1.67
CA VAL A 291 14.52 16.27 -0.54
C VAL A 291 13.48 15.47 0.24
N SER A 292 13.81 14.21 0.52
CA SER A 292 13.04 13.38 1.45
C SER A 292 13.57 13.53 2.88
N LYS A 293 12.69 13.85 3.82
CA LYS A 293 13.02 14.04 5.24
C LYS A 293 12.06 13.24 6.12
N ILE A 294 12.58 12.70 7.22
CA ILE A 294 11.77 12.02 8.24
C ILE A 294 11.47 13.05 9.34
N LEU A 295 10.18 13.33 9.54
CA LEU A 295 9.70 14.13 10.67
C LEU A 295 9.34 13.20 11.83
N ARG A 296 9.83 13.51 13.02
CA ARG A 296 9.56 12.73 14.24
C ARG A 296 8.66 13.52 15.16
N PHE A 297 7.54 12.93 15.53
CA PHE A 297 6.58 13.51 16.47
C PHE A 297 6.70 12.80 17.83
N PRO A 298 7.19 13.47 18.88
CA PRO A 298 7.29 12.87 20.21
C PRO A 298 5.91 12.47 20.74
N ALA A 299 5.80 11.30 21.38
CA ALA A 299 4.54 10.80 21.92
C ALA A 299 3.87 11.80 22.89
N LYS A 300 4.65 12.50 23.71
CA LYS A 300 4.15 13.58 24.60
C LYS A 300 3.50 14.72 23.81
N GLY A 301 4.13 15.14 22.71
CA GLY A 301 3.61 16.19 21.83
C GLY A 301 2.32 15.76 21.13
N LEU A 302 2.25 14.51 20.66
CA LEU A 302 1.03 13.95 20.05
C LEU A 302 -0.14 13.87 21.04
N LYS A 303 0.14 13.52 22.31
CA LYS A 303 -0.88 13.55 23.38
C LYS A 303 -1.42 14.95 23.62
N VAL A 304 -0.55 15.96 23.64
CA VAL A 304 -0.95 17.37 23.79
C VAL A 304 -1.77 17.83 22.60
N LEU A 305 -1.29 17.58 21.37
CA LEU A 305 -2.01 17.91 20.13
C LEU A 305 -3.43 17.32 20.13
N LYS A 306 -3.54 16.00 20.38
CA LYS A 306 -4.84 15.33 20.41
C LYS A 306 -5.77 15.93 21.46
N ARG A 307 -5.25 16.22 22.66
CA ARG A 307 -6.05 16.84 23.72
C ARG A 307 -6.59 18.21 23.29
N MET A 308 -5.74 19.08 22.74
CA MET A 308 -6.16 20.41 22.26
C MET A 308 -7.23 20.31 21.17
N VAL A 309 -7.07 19.39 20.22
CA VAL A 309 -8.08 19.18 19.16
C VAL A 309 -9.41 18.68 19.75
N MET A 310 -9.36 17.77 20.71
CA MET A 310 -10.57 17.28 21.37
C MET A 310 -11.26 18.36 22.23
N GLU A 311 -10.49 19.24 22.89
CA GLU A 311 -11.00 20.40 23.64
C GLU A 311 -11.70 21.39 22.70
N GLU A 312 -11.09 21.71 21.55
CA GLU A 312 -11.69 22.59 20.54
C GLU A 312 -12.99 22.02 19.96
N LEU A 313 -13.00 20.72 19.65
CA LEU A 313 -14.21 20.03 19.19
C LEU A 313 -15.35 20.09 20.23
N GLU A 314 -15.02 20.11 21.52
CA GLU A 314 -16.02 20.23 22.58
C GLU A 314 -16.60 21.65 22.66
N VAL A 315 -15.78 22.68 22.46
CA VAL A 315 -16.25 24.08 22.35
C VAL A 315 -17.20 24.23 21.16
N MET A 316 -16.84 23.67 20.00
CA MET A 316 -17.67 23.74 18.79
C MET A 316 -19.04 23.06 18.93
N ARG A 317 -19.17 22.07 19.82
CA ARG A 317 -20.44 21.37 20.10
C ARG A 317 -21.42 22.18 20.95
N GLN A 318 -20.99 23.27 21.58
CA GLN A 318 -21.85 24.00 22.50
C GLN A 318 -23.06 24.60 21.76
N PRO A 319 -24.29 24.47 22.29
CA PRO A 319 -25.48 25.04 21.68
C PRO A 319 -25.31 26.56 21.46
N GLY A 320 -25.42 27.02 20.22
CA GLY A 320 -25.26 28.44 19.87
C GLY A 320 -23.94 28.79 19.16
N SER A 321 -23.04 27.84 18.92
CA SER A 321 -21.80 28.04 18.15
C SER A 321 -22.02 28.34 16.65
N GLY A 322 -23.26 28.21 16.15
CA GLY A 322 -23.63 28.52 14.76
C GLY A 322 -23.10 27.52 13.71
N GLU A 323 -22.29 26.53 14.13
CA GLU A 323 -21.77 25.47 13.26
C GLU A 323 -22.42 24.14 13.62
N ASP A 324 -23.07 23.52 12.65
CA ASP A 324 -23.61 22.16 12.78
C ASP A 324 -22.45 21.14 12.68
N VAL A 325 -21.58 21.11 13.69
CA VAL A 325 -20.48 20.13 13.84
C VAL A 325 -21.02 18.77 14.33
N GLY A 326 -22.34 18.56 14.21
CA GLY A 326 -23.20 17.63 14.94
C GLY A 326 -22.92 16.13 14.86
N ALA A 327 -21.74 15.67 14.41
CA ALA A 327 -21.44 14.23 14.32
C ALA A 327 -20.01 13.82 14.72
N VAL A 328 -19.04 14.73 14.78
CA VAL A 328 -17.64 14.33 15.08
C VAL A 328 -17.45 14.23 16.59
N THR A 329 -17.68 13.03 17.13
CA THR A 329 -17.53 12.75 18.58
C THR A 329 -16.08 12.46 19.00
N TYR A 330 -15.22 12.08 18.05
CA TYR A 330 -13.87 11.61 18.32
C TYR A 330 -12.94 11.80 17.11
N VAL A 331 -11.68 12.13 17.40
CA VAL A 331 -10.57 12.05 16.44
C VAL A 331 -9.45 11.15 16.95
N SER A 332 -8.80 10.42 16.06
CA SER A 332 -7.62 9.63 16.35
C SER A 332 -6.34 10.48 16.37
N THR A 333 -5.25 9.92 16.89
CA THR A 333 -3.93 10.56 16.79
C THR A 333 -3.50 10.72 15.33
N THR A 334 -3.86 9.78 14.47
CA THR A 334 -3.59 9.85 13.02
C THR A 334 -4.32 11.04 12.40
N ASP A 335 -5.60 11.24 12.72
CA ASP A 335 -6.38 12.37 12.21
C ASP A 335 -5.73 13.71 12.61
N CYS A 336 -5.29 13.83 13.86
CA CYS A 336 -4.61 15.02 14.36
C CYS A 336 -3.29 15.30 13.61
N VAL A 337 -2.47 14.26 13.37
CA VAL A 337 -1.19 14.42 12.64
C VAL A 337 -1.44 14.74 11.17
N CYS A 338 -2.39 14.07 10.53
CA CYS A 338 -2.78 14.34 9.16
C CYS A 338 -3.26 15.79 8.98
N ALA A 339 -4.14 16.26 9.87
CA ALA A 339 -4.62 17.64 9.87
C ALA A 339 -3.47 18.64 10.09
N LEU A 340 -2.59 18.39 11.07
CA LEU A 340 -1.42 19.22 11.33
C LEU A 340 -0.50 19.30 10.09
N MET A 341 -0.23 18.17 9.44
CA MET A 341 0.57 18.13 8.22
C MET A 341 -0.08 18.91 7.09
N TRP A 342 -1.40 18.76 6.90
CA TRP A 342 -2.14 19.48 5.87
C TRP A 342 -2.04 21.00 6.07
N VAL A 343 -2.32 21.47 7.29
CA VAL A 343 -2.22 22.89 7.66
C VAL A 343 -0.79 23.41 7.46
N ALA A 344 0.22 22.68 7.96
CA ALA A 344 1.62 23.10 7.86
C ALA A 344 2.10 23.19 6.40
N ILE A 345 1.77 22.19 5.57
CA ILE A 345 2.10 22.18 4.15
C ILE A 345 1.40 23.35 3.44
N MET A 346 0.11 23.57 3.70
CA MET A 346 -0.61 24.63 3.01
C MET A 346 -0.16 26.02 3.42
N ARG A 347 0.10 26.27 4.71
CA ARG A 347 0.67 27.54 5.17
C ARG A 347 2.04 27.81 4.53
N THR A 348 2.88 26.79 4.42
CA THR A 348 4.20 26.91 3.79
C THR A 348 4.07 27.25 2.30
N ARG A 349 3.23 26.50 1.56
CA ARG A 349 3.04 26.72 0.12
C ARG A 349 2.41 28.08 -0.17
N TYR A 350 1.41 28.48 0.63
CA TYR A 350 0.77 29.79 0.51
C TYR A 350 1.77 30.93 0.74
N THR A 351 2.60 30.83 1.79
CA THR A 351 3.64 31.84 2.09
C THR A 351 4.69 31.92 0.99
N ARG A 352 5.19 30.78 0.51
CA ARG A 352 6.19 30.72 -0.57
C ARG A 352 5.70 31.40 -1.84
N GLY A 353 4.45 31.15 -2.24
CA GLY A 353 3.87 31.80 -3.42
C GLY A 353 3.92 33.33 -3.34
N ARG A 354 3.72 33.91 -2.15
CA ARG A 354 3.78 35.37 -1.95
C ARG A 354 5.19 35.93 -2.00
N ILE A 355 6.17 35.20 -1.43
CA ILE A 355 7.58 35.60 -1.50
C ILE A 355 8.06 35.57 -2.95
N ASN A 356 7.74 34.51 -3.70
CA ASN A 356 8.21 34.36 -5.08
C ASN A 356 7.54 35.35 -6.04
N GLN A 357 6.28 35.77 -5.77
CA GLN A 357 5.64 36.86 -6.49
C GLN A 357 6.40 38.18 -6.35
N SER A 358 6.98 38.46 -5.17
CA SER A 358 7.83 39.65 -4.99
C SER A 358 9.18 39.56 -5.72
N MET A 359 9.57 38.37 -6.17
CA MET A 359 10.84 38.12 -6.87
C MET A 359 10.69 37.96 -8.40
N ASN A 360 9.51 38.22 -8.98
CA ASN A 360 9.22 38.03 -10.41
C ASN A 360 9.45 36.60 -10.95
N GLU A 361 9.51 35.59 -10.07
CA GLU A 361 9.59 34.20 -10.50
C GLU A 361 8.19 33.68 -10.88
N HIS A 362 8.06 32.97 -12.00
CA HIS A 362 6.80 32.42 -12.52
C HIS A 362 6.21 31.25 -11.70
N HIS A 363 6.41 31.25 -10.38
CA HIS A 363 5.76 30.27 -9.52
C HIS A 363 4.28 30.62 -9.34
N LYS A 364 3.40 29.69 -9.72
CA LYS A 364 1.95 29.82 -9.57
C LYS A 364 1.60 30.06 -8.10
N LEU A 365 1.15 31.27 -7.78
CA LEU A 365 0.63 31.64 -6.46
C LEU A 365 -0.60 30.79 -6.14
N LEU A 366 -0.59 30.11 -4.99
CA LEU A 366 -1.78 29.46 -4.44
C LEU A 366 -2.76 30.53 -3.98
N LYS A 367 -3.95 30.55 -4.56
CA LYS A 367 -4.99 31.53 -4.20
C LYS A 367 -5.87 31.01 -3.07
N ALA A 368 -6.46 31.91 -2.29
CA ALA A 368 -7.26 31.53 -1.12
C ALA A 368 -8.50 30.70 -1.52
N GLU A 369 -9.06 30.98 -2.69
CA GLU A 369 -10.24 30.34 -3.28
C GLU A 369 -9.95 29.01 -3.99
N GLU A 370 -8.67 28.64 -4.15
CA GLU A 370 -8.31 27.34 -4.74
C GLU A 370 -8.69 26.21 -3.78
N GLU A 371 -9.16 25.09 -4.35
CA GLU A 371 -9.44 23.87 -3.58
C GLU A 371 -8.14 23.11 -3.31
N THR A 372 -7.93 22.73 -2.07
CA THR A 372 -6.92 21.75 -1.67
C THR A 372 -7.60 20.45 -1.27
N ARG A 373 -6.91 19.33 -1.52
CA ARG A 373 -7.37 17.98 -1.16
C ARG A 373 -6.38 17.29 -0.25
N PHE A 374 -6.86 16.52 0.72
CA PHE A 374 -6.05 15.65 1.56
C PHE A 374 -6.59 14.23 1.48
N ASN A 375 -5.76 13.32 0.98
CA ASN A 375 -6.13 11.94 0.71
C ASN A 375 -5.55 11.02 1.78
N ILE A 376 -6.39 10.17 2.37
CA ILE A 376 -5.97 9.17 3.37
C ILE A 376 -6.34 7.79 2.86
N ALA A 377 -5.35 6.90 2.78
CA ALA A 377 -5.60 5.49 2.53
C ALA A 377 -6.22 4.83 3.76
N VAL A 378 -7.35 4.15 3.58
CA VAL A 378 -8.13 3.49 4.63
C VAL A 378 -8.21 2.00 4.35
N ASN A 379 -7.85 1.20 5.35
CA ASN A 379 -8.03 -0.24 5.30
C ASN A 379 -9.54 -0.59 5.29
N ALA A 380 -9.99 -1.18 4.18
CA ALA A 380 -11.38 -1.51 3.93
C ALA A 380 -11.77 -2.93 4.40
N ARG A 381 -10.82 -3.78 4.80
CA ARG A 381 -11.07 -5.20 5.15
C ARG A 381 -12.28 -5.39 6.07
N ARG A 382 -12.36 -4.61 7.14
CA ARG A 382 -13.44 -4.65 8.16
C ARG A 382 -14.63 -3.74 7.89
N ARG A 383 -14.65 -3.06 6.73
CA ARG A 383 -15.66 -2.07 6.35
C ARG A 383 -16.55 -2.54 5.19
N LEU A 384 -16.21 -3.67 4.58
CA LEU A 384 -17.02 -4.32 3.55
C LEU A 384 -18.21 -5.04 4.19
N THR A 385 -19.30 -5.18 3.42
CA THR A 385 -20.50 -5.92 3.86
C THR A 385 -20.17 -7.34 4.31
N LEU A 386 -19.23 -7.98 3.60
CA LEU A 386 -18.55 -9.19 4.04
C LEU A 386 -17.13 -8.81 4.40
N SER A 387 -16.83 -8.79 5.71
CA SER A 387 -15.48 -8.50 6.19
C SER A 387 -14.50 -9.50 5.61
N LEU A 388 -13.36 -9.03 5.12
CA LEU A 388 -12.25 -9.91 4.74
C LEU A 388 -11.59 -10.44 6.01
N TYR A 389 -10.90 -11.56 5.88
CA TYR A 389 -10.08 -12.13 6.94
C TYR A 389 -8.99 -11.15 7.39
N ASP A 390 -8.62 -11.24 8.67
CA ASP A 390 -7.57 -10.38 9.24
C ASP A 390 -6.19 -10.66 8.60
N ASP A 391 -5.96 -11.86 8.05
CA ASP A 391 -4.74 -12.23 7.33
C ASP A 391 -4.83 -12.09 5.81
N TYR A 392 -5.91 -11.50 5.27
CA TYR A 392 -5.97 -11.15 3.85
C TYR A 392 -4.83 -10.19 3.48
N ILE A 393 -3.93 -10.65 2.61
CA ILE A 393 -2.72 -9.91 2.23
C ILE A 393 -2.91 -9.01 1.00
N GLY A 394 -3.95 -9.24 0.20
CA GLY A 394 -4.21 -8.49 -1.03
C GLY A 394 -4.60 -7.03 -0.80
N ASN A 395 -4.93 -6.32 -1.89
CA ASN A 395 -5.39 -4.94 -1.80
C ASN A 395 -6.84 -4.85 -1.32
N ALA A 396 -7.03 -4.22 -0.16
CA ALA A 396 -8.33 -3.82 0.36
C ALA A 396 -8.18 -2.41 0.97
N ILE A 397 -7.87 -1.45 0.11
CA ILE A 397 -7.76 -0.04 0.45
C ILE A 397 -8.81 0.76 -0.30
N VAL A 398 -9.44 1.69 0.41
CA VAL A 398 -10.17 2.82 -0.19
C VAL A 398 -9.44 4.11 0.20
N VAL A 399 -9.64 5.19 -0.54
CA VAL A 399 -9.07 6.50 -0.18
C VAL A 399 -10.20 7.43 0.22
N THR A 400 -10.11 8.02 1.40
CA THR A 400 -10.99 9.12 1.80
C THR A 400 -10.36 10.44 1.42
N VAL A 401 -11.16 11.35 0.88
CA VAL A 401 -10.71 12.66 0.40
C VAL A 401 -11.38 13.75 1.24
N ALA A 402 -10.57 14.54 1.96
CA ALA A 402 -11.01 15.80 2.54
C ALA A 402 -10.74 16.94 1.55
N LYS A 403 -11.69 17.86 1.40
CA LYS A 403 -11.58 19.05 0.53
C LYS A 403 -11.81 20.30 1.36
N ALA A 404 -11.06 21.36 1.07
CA ALA A 404 -11.24 22.66 1.70
C ALA A 404 -10.68 23.75 0.78
N LYS A 405 -11.07 25.01 1.00
CA LYS A 405 -10.39 26.13 0.37
C LYS A 405 -9.04 26.37 1.03
N VAL A 406 -8.03 26.79 0.27
CA VAL A 406 -6.72 27.12 0.83
C VAL A 406 -6.86 28.14 1.95
N GLY A 407 -7.75 29.13 1.78
CA GLY A 407 -7.96 30.19 2.76
C GLY A 407 -8.47 29.69 4.13
N GLU A 408 -9.31 28.67 4.13
CA GLU A 408 -9.85 28.02 5.34
C GLU A 408 -8.74 27.27 6.10
N ILE A 409 -7.86 26.58 5.38
CA ILE A 409 -6.78 25.78 5.98
C ILE A 409 -5.65 26.65 6.54
N VAL A 410 -5.30 27.75 5.85
CA VAL A 410 -4.20 28.61 6.32
C VAL A 410 -4.60 29.52 7.48
N GLY A 411 -5.90 29.75 7.67
CA GLY A 411 -6.46 30.52 8.78
C GLY A 411 -6.60 32.01 8.47
N PHE A 412 -7.10 32.38 7.29
CA PHE A 412 -7.59 33.74 7.12
C PHE A 412 -8.75 33.98 8.10
N PRO A 413 -8.82 35.16 8.75
CA PRO A 413 -10.02 35.53 9.48
C PRO A 413 -11.22 35.39 8.54
N ARG A 414 -12.26 34.69 9.00
CA ARG A 414 -13.53 34.64 8.28
C ARG A 414 -14.02 36.07 8.13
N PRO A 415 -14.40 36.54 6.93
CA PRO A 415 -15.06 37.83 6.81
C PRO A 415 -16.34 37.79 7.65
N GLY A 416 -16.39 38.57 8.73
CA GLY A 416 -17.60 38.72 9.57
C GLY A 416 -17.62 38.00 10.93
N LEU A 417 -16.46 37.60 11.48
CA LEU A 417 -16.30 37.33 12.92
C LEU A 417 -15.56 38.47 13.61
#